data_AF-A0A1H8FJA2-F1
#
_entry.id   AF-A0A1H8FJA2-F1
#
_cell.length_a   1.000
_cell.length_b   1.000
_cell.length_c   1.000
_cell.angle_alpha   90.00
_cell.angle_beta   90.00
_cell.angle_gamma   90.00
#
_symmetry.space_group_name_H-M   'P 1'
#
loop_
_entity.id
_entity.type
_entity.pdbx_description
1 polymer ?
#
loop_
_entity_poly.entity_id
_entity_poly.type
_entity_poly.pdbx_seq_one_letter_code
_entity_poly.pdbx_strand_id
1 'polypeptide(L)'
;MSTTPDPAAEHAARHWFSKGLHELGHAEQRLLDRLSQRKLVSEDVNAVFRSDLTFGERLADNVSRFGGSWTFIIVFATILVLWTGVNSFVLHKPFDPYPYIFLNLMLSMLAAVQAPVIMMSQNRQAAMDRLDATNDYKVNLKAEIEIMGLHDKLDQLRTDQLGSLLARQQEQIDLLMKLVAENNLRADRGGPAE
;
A
#
# COMPACT_ATOMS: atom_id res chain seq x y z
N MET A 1 6.19 -25.65 -27.07
CA MET A 1 6.64 -24.35 -26.52
C MET A 1 6.15 -24.31 -25.08
N SER A 2 6.94 -24.87 -24.16
CA SER A 2 6.59 -25.14 -22.77
C SER A 2 7.11 -24.00 -21.89
N THR A 3 6.22 -23.12 -21.47
CA THR A 3 6.50 -22.06 -20.50
C THR A 3 6.67 -22.72 -19.14
N THR A 4 7.92 -22.91 -18.71
CA THR A 4 8.24 -23.32 -17.33
C THR A 4 7.75 -22.23 -16.37
N PRO A 5 6.87 -22.54 -15.40
CA PRO A 5 6.37 -21.54 -14.46
C PRO A 5 7.46 -21.07 -13.50
N ASP A 6 7.32 -19.82 -13.04
CA ASP A 6 8.21 -19.17 -12.09
C ASP A 6 8.32 -19.97 -10.77
N PRO A 7 9.52 -20.34 -10.31
CA PRO A 7 9.70 -21.12 -9.08
C PRO A 7 9.13 -20.43 -7.83
N ALA A 8 9.05 -19.09 -7.81
CA ALA A 8 8.43 -18.35 -6.72
C ALA A 8 6.91 -18.59 -6.65
N ALA A 9 6.25 -18.70 -7.80
CA ALA A 9 4.83 -19.00 -7.90
C ALA A 9 4.52 -20.44 -7.44
N GLU A 10 5.43 -21.39 -7.74
CA GLU A 10 5.27 -22.79 -7.35
C GLU A 10 5.37 -22.99 -5.83
N HIS A 11 6.31 -22.30 -5.18
CA HIS A 11 6.43 -22.32 -3.72
C HIS A 11 5.21 -21.69 -3.02
N ALA A 12 4.68 -20.58 -3.55
CA ALA A 12 3.50 -19.93 -2.99
C ALA A 12 2.23 -20.80 -3.12
N ALA A 13 2.03 -21.45 -4.27
CA ALA A 13 0.90 -22.35 -4.49
C ALA A 13 0.91 -23.54 -3.53
N ARG A 14 2.08 -24.16 -3.30
CA ARG A 14 2.21 -25.31 -2.38
C ARG A 14 1.99 -24.92 -0.91
N HIS A 15 2.39 -23.72 -0.51
CA HIS A 15 2.25 -23.27 0.88
C HIS A 15 0.80 -22.91 1.24
N TRP A 16 0.05 -22.29 0.32
CA TRP A 16 -1.29 -21.75 0.61
C TRP A 16 -2.44 -22.65 0.17
N PHE A 17 -2.27 -23.48 -0.87
CA PHE A 17 -3.37 -24.26 -1.46
C PHE A 17 -3.19 -25.78 -1.35
N SER A 18 -2.10 -26.27 -0.76
CA SER A 18 -1.85 -27.71 -0.53
C SER A 18 -2.03 -28.59 -1.78
N LYS A 19 -1.94 -28.01 -2.99
CA LYS A 19 -2.05 -28.65 -4.30
C LYS A 19 -1.11 -27.98 -5.31
N GLY A 20 -0.62 -28.76 -6.27
CA GLY A 20 0.30 -28.26 -7.31
C GLY A 20 -0.39 -27.34 -8.32
N LEU A 21 0.37 -26.42 -8.94
CA LEU A 21 -0.14 -25.43 -9.92
C LEU A 21 -1.01 -26.01 -11.04
N HIS A 22 -0.83 -27.29 -11.36
CA HIS A 22 -1.59 -28.01 -12.39
C HIS A 22 -3.00 -28.44 -11.97
N GLU A 23 -3.37 -28.35 -10.68
CA GLU A 23 -4.72 -28.64 -10.18
C GLU A 23 -5.54 -27.38 -9.87
N LEU A 24 -4.96 -26.19 -9.99
CA LEU A 24 -5.64 -24.93 -9.76
C LEU A 24 -6.51 -24.56 -10.97
N GLY A 25 -7.80 -24.31 -10.74
CA GLY A 25 -8.73 -23.90 -11.80
C GLY A 25 -8.37 -22.51 -12.37
N HIS A 26 -8.91 -22.19 -13.55
CA HIS A 26 -8.63 -20.90 -14.22
C HIS A 26 -9.02 -19.65 -13.40
N ALA A 27 -9.88 -19.79 -12.40
CA ALA A 27 -10.20 -18.70 -11.46
C ALA A 27 -9.06 -18.45 -10.46
N GLU A 28 -8.43 -19.51 -9.94
CA GLU A 28 -7.35 -19.42 -8.95
C GLU A 28 -6.03 -19.01 -9.61
N GLN A 29 -5.77 -19.47 -10.85
CA GLN A 29 -4.64 -18.99 -11.65
C GLN A 29 -4.72 -17.48 -11.89
N ARG A 30 -5.91 -16.94 -12.19
CA ARG A 30 -6.12 -15.49 -12.34
C ARG A 30 -5.98 -14.71 -11.03
N LEU A 31 -6.29 -15.32 -9.89
CA LEU A 31 -6.06 -14.72 -8.57
C LEU A 31 -4.58 -14.68 -8.24
N LEU A 32 -3.84 -15.77 -8.48
CA LEU A 32 -2.39 -15.82 -8.31
C LEU A 32 -1.66 -14.82 -9.22
N ASP A 33 -2.10 -14.67 -10.47
CA ASP A 33 -1.52 -13.71 -11.41
C ASP A 33 -1.72 -12.26 -10.94
N ARG A 34 -2.91 -11.95 -10.39
CA ARG A 34 -3.20 -10.63 -9.78
C ARG A 34 -2.43 -10.38 -8.47
N LEU A 35 -2.22 -11.42 -7.67
CA LEU A 35 -1.43 -11.33 -6.43
C LEU A 35 0.05 -11.16 -6.72
N SER A 36 0.57 -11.83 -7.76
CA SER A 36 1.92 -11.64 -8.28
C SER A 36 2.12 -10.20 -8.78
N GLN A 37 1.16 -9.66 -9.53
CA GLN A 37 1.19 -8.25 -9.96
C GLN A 37 1.07 -7.25 -8.81
N ARG A 38 0.28 -7.54 -7.75
CA ARG A 38 0.21 -6.67 -6.56
C ARG A 38 1.54 -6.54 -5.82
N LYS A 39 2.41 -7.56 -5.88
CA LYS A 39 3.72 -7.51 -5.21
C LYS A 39 4.76 -6.67 -5.98
N LEU A 40 4.58 -6.50 -7.29
CA LEU A 40 5.53 -5.79 -8.15
C LEU A 40 5.27 -4.28 -8.29
N VAL A 41 4.06 -3.79 -8.00
CA VAL A 41 3.73 -2.36 -8.14
C VAL A 41 4.40 -1.49 -7.06
N SER A 42 4.74 -2.06 -5.91
CA SER A 42 5.39 -1.30 -4.83
C SER A 42 6.92 -1.27 -4.91
N GLU A 43 7.53 -2.14 -5.73
CA GLU A 43 9.00 -2.29 -5.79
C GLU A 43 9.63 -1.43 -6.91
N ASP A 44 8.86 -1.02 -7.92
CA ASP A 44 9.41 -0.43 -9.16
C ASP A 44 9.08 1.07 -9.40
N VAL A 45 8.67 1.81 -8.37
CA VAL A 45 8.63 3.30 -8.44
C VAL A 45 9.91 3.90 -7.85
N ASN A 46 10.38 3.33 -6.74
CA ASN A 46 11.58 3.77 -6.05
C ASN A 46 12.87 3.35 -6.79
N ALA A 47 12.84 2.23 -7.52
CA ALA A 47 13.97 1.75 -8.33
C ALA A 47 14.22 2.62 -9.56
N VAL A 48 13.16 3.01 -10.29
CA VAL A 48 13.22 3.92 -11.44
C VAL A 48 13.66 5.33 -11.03
N PHE A 49 13.27 5.81 -9.84
CA PHE A 49 13.71 7.12 -9.37
C PHE A 49 15.19 7.14 -8.91
N ARG A 50 15.73 6.00 -8.47
CA ARG A 50 17.13 5.90 -8.05
C ARG A 50 18.12 5.84 -9.22
N SER A 51 17.68 5.45 -10.42
CA SER A 51 18.57 5.37 -11.59
C SER A 51 18.99 6.73 -12.14
N ASP A 52 18.23 7.80 -11.87
CA ASP A 52 18.49 9.15 -12.41
C ASP A 52 19.21 10.10 -11.44
N LEU A 53 19.62 9.63 -10.26
CA LEU A 53 20.27 10.48 -9.24
C LEU A 53 21.65 10.98 -9.72
N THR A 54 21.74 12.29 -9.92
CA THR A 54 23.00 12.99 -10.20
C THR A 54 23.96 12.94 -9.00
N PHE A 55 25.26 13.17 -9.23
CA PHE A 55 26.27 13.14 -8.17
C PHE A 55 25.96 14.10 -7.01
N GLY A 56 25.45 15.31 -7.32
CA GLY A 56 25.05 16.29 -6.32
C GLY A 56 23.87 15.84 -5.46
N GLU A 57 22.89 15.17 -6.05
CA GLU A 57 21.72 14.64 -5.34
C GLU A 57 22.09 13.46 -4.43
N ARG A 58 23.07 12.65 -4.81
CA ARG A 58 23.63 11.57 -3.96
C ARG A 58 24.42 12.13 -2.79
N LEU A 59 25.12 13.25 -2.98
CA LEU A 59 25.85 13.93 -1.91
C LEU A 59 24.87 14.58 -0.91
N ALA A 60 23.85 15.30 -1.40
CA ALA A 60 22.83 15.95 -0.58
C ALA A 60 22.04 14.95 0.29
N ASP A 61 21.46 13.93 -0.34
CA ASP A 61 21.66 12.53 0.04
C ASP A 61 22.18 12.18 1.43
N ASN A 62 23.47 11.86 1.35
CA ASN A 62 24.28 11.39 2.44
C ASN A 62 24.46 12.48 3.49
N VAL A 63 24.58 13.74 3.09
CA VAL A 63 24.72 14.89 4.00
C VAL A 63 23.46 15.11 4.83
N SER A 64 22.27 14.96 4.28
CA SER A 64 21.00 15.09 5.02
C SER A 64 20.84 13.95 6.04
N ARG A 65 21.14 12.71 5.63
CA ARG A 65 21.13 11.54 6.55
C ARG A 65 22.18 11.65 7.65
N PHE A 66 23.35 12.19 7.36
CA PHE A 66 24.42 12.37 8.33
C PHE A 66 24.16 13.57 9.26
N GLY A 67 23.71 14.69 8.71
CA GLY A 67 23.40 15.92 9.46
C GLY A 67 22.17 15.80 10.36
N GLY A 68 21.23 14.90 10.06
CA GLY A 68 20.05 14.62 10.89
C GLY A 68 20.30 13.62 12.04
N SER A 69 21.50 13.07 12.19
CA SER A 69 21.81 12.08 13.22
C SER A 69 22.26 12.72 14.54
N TRP A 70 21.77 12.18 15.66
CA TRP A 70 22.23 12.54 17.01
C TRP A 70 23.74 12.37 17.19
N THR A 71 24.35 11.39 16.51
CA THR A 71 25.79 11.15 16.57
C THR A 71 26.59 12.31 15.96
N PHE A 72 26.09 12.92 14.88
CA PHE A 72 26.74 14.07 14.25
C PHE A 72 26.78 15.28 15.18
N ILE A 73 25.66 15.56 15.87
CA ILE A 73 25.55 16.66 16.83
C ILE A 73 26.58 16.50 17.96
N ILE A 74 26.72 15.29 18.51
CA ILE A 74 27.65 15.00 19.60
C ILE A 74 29.11 15.15 19.13
N VAL A 75 29.47 14.61 17.97
CA VAL A 75 30.83 14.73 17.42
C VAL A 75 31.17 16.19 17.11
N PHE A 76 30.25 16.92 16.49
CA PHE A 76 30.43 18.34 16.15
C PHE A 76 30.63 19.19 17.41
N ALA A 77 29.78 19.01 18.43
CA ALA A 77 29.93 19.68 19.73
C ALA A 77 31.28 19.35 20.40
N THR A 78 31.71 18.09 20.34
CA THR A 78 33.00 17.66 20.90
C THR A 78 34.17 18.35 20.21
N ILE A 79 34.14 18.46 18.88
CA ILE A 79 35.17 19.17 18.10
C ILE A 79 35.22 20.65 18.49
N LEU A 80 34.07 21.31 18.64
CA LEU A 80 34.00 22.71 19.06
C LEU A 80 34.60 22.93 20.45
N VAL A 81 34.26 22.07 21.42
CA VAL A 81 34.82 22.13 22.77
C VAL A 81 36.32 21.88 22.76
N LEU A 82 36.78 20.91 21.98
CA LEU A 82 38.21 20.60 21.85
C LEU A 82 38.97 21.78 21.21
N TRP A 83 38.43 22.37 20.14
CA TRP A 83 39.02 23.52 19.45
C TRP A 83 39.15 24.74 20.37
N THR A 84 38.07 25.04 21.10
CA THR A 84 38.01 26.11 22.10
C THR A 84 39.02 25.85 23.21
N GLY A 85 39.06 24.62 23.73
CA GLY A 85 39.95 24.20 24.80
C GLY A 85 41.44 24.29 24.42
N VAL A 86 41.80 23.81 23.22
CA VAL A 86 43.18 23.87 22.70
C VAL A 86 43.61 25.33 22.48
N ASN A 87 42.76 26.16 21.86
CA ASN A 87 43.09 27.57 21.63
C ASN A 87 43.12 28.40 22.93
N SER A 88 42.28 28.10 23.92
CA SER A 88 42.26 28.84 25.20
C SER A 88 43.37 28.46 26.17
N PHE A 89 43.64 27.16 26.33
CA PHE A 89 44.41 26.66 27.48
C PHE A 89 45.75 26.03 27.10
N VAL A 90 45.94 25.62 25.84
CA VAL A 90 47.11 24.81 25.44
C VAL A 90 48.14 25.64 24.65
N LEU A 91 47.69 26.64 23.89
CA LEU A 91 48.58 27.45 23.04
C LEU A 91 49.07 28.72 23.75
N HIS A 92 50.40 28.89 23.86
CA HIS A 92 51.03 30.12 24.35
C HIS A 92 50.80 31.33 23.43
N LYS A 93 50.61 31.08 22.13
CA LYS A 93 50.10 32.04 21.15
C LYS A 93 48.83 31.46 20.53
N PRO A 94 47.63 31.85 20.99
CA PRO A 94 46.38 31.34 20.43
C PRO A 94 46.27 31.68 18.94
N PHE A 95 45.91 30.69 18.13
CA PHE A 95 45.68 30.86 16.70
C PHE A 95 44.35 31.60 16.44
N ASP A 96 43.33 31.30 17.25
CA ASP A 96 42.03 31.97 17.26
C ASP A 96 41.70 32.43 18.70
N PRO A 97 42.18 33.61 19.14
CA PRO A 97 41.92 34.13 20.48
C PRO A 97 40.43 34.44 20.67
N TYR A 98 39.94 34.39 21.91
CA TYR A 98 38.61 34.88 22.25
C TYR A 98 38.44 36.31 21.70
N PRO A 99 37.45 36.60 20.84
CA PRO A 99 36.12 35.96 20.70
C PRO A 99 35.94 34.91 19.57
N TYR A 100 36.99 34.23 19.10
CA TYR A 100 36.95 33.15 18.08
C TYR A 100 36.39 33.56 16.71
N ILE A 101 37.01 34.55 16.08
CA ILE A 101 36.53 35.13 14.81
C ILE A 101 36.61 34.10 13.68
N PHE A 102 37.66 33.27 13.66
CA PHE A 102 37.84 32.27 12.60
C PHE A 102 36.80 31.15 12.70
N LEU A 103 36.58 30.62 13.92
CA LEU A 103 35.54 29.62 14.17
C LEU A 103 34.15 30.15 13.78
N ASN A 104 33.85 31.39 14.17
CA ASN A 104 32.55 32.01 13.87
C ASN A 104 32.34 32.18 12.35
N LEU A 105 33.39 32.58 11.62
CA LEU A 105 33.34 32.68 10.16
C LEU A 105 33.05 31.32 9.51
N MET A 106 33.73 30.26 9.95
CA MET A 106 33.50 28.91 9.43
C MET A 106 32.08 28.40 9.73
N LEU A 107 31.58 28.61 10.96
CA LEU A 107 30.22 28.23 11.35
C LEU A 107 29.17 28.97 10.52
N SER A 108 29.39 30.26 10.26
CA SER A 108 28.49 31.08 9.45
C SER A 108 28.43 30.59 8.00
N MET A 109 29.57 30.24 7.40
CA MET A 109 29.61 29.65 6.05
C MET A 109 28.94 28.28 6.00
N LEU A 110 29.17 27.44 7.02
CA LEU A 110 28.53 26.12 7.12
C LEU A 110 27.01 26.24 7.20
N ALA A 111 26.49 27.13 8.05
CA ALA A 111 25.06 27.39 8.20
C ALA A 111 24.43 27.94 6.91
N ALA A 112 25.14 28.82 6.19
CA ALA A 112 24.65 29.38 4.93
C ALA A 112 24.44 28.31 3.84
N VAL A 113 25.31 27.30 3.78
CA VAL A 113 25.18 26.18 2.84
C VAL A 113 24.16 25.13 3.31
N GLN A 114 23.91 25.02 4.61
CA GLN A 114 22.96 24.04 5.16
C GLN A 114 21.52 24.30 4.69
N ALA A 115 21.03 25.54 4.70
CA ALA A 115 19.63 25.81 4.37
C ALA A 115 19.23 25.36 2.94
N PRO A 116 20.01 25.65 1.88
CA PRO A 116 19.74 25.13 0.54
C PRO A 116 19.83 23.60 0.44
N VAL A 117 20.81 22.97 1.10
CA VAL A 117 20.96 21.50 1.08
C VAL A 117 19.78 20.83 1.76
N ILE A 118 19.34 21.36 2.91
CA ILE A 118 18.14 20.89 3.61
C ILE A 118 16.92 21.08 2.70
N MET A 119 16.75 22.27 2.09
CA MET A 119 15.64 22.55 1.19
C MET A 119 15.62 21.63 -0.04
N MET A 120 16.77 21.29 -0.62
CA MET A 120 16.88 20.33 -1.72
C MET A 120 16.45 18.93 -1.28
N SER A 121 16.90 18.48 -0.10
CA SER A 121 16.48 17.18 0.44
C SER A 121 14.98 17.14 0.76
N GLN A 122 14.42 18.23 1.30
CA GLN A 122 12.99 18.37 1.57
C GLN A 122 12.16 18.39 0.28
N ASN A 123 12.58 19.15 -0.73
CA ASN A 123 11.88 19.21 -2.01
C ASN A 123 11.82 17.84 -2.69
N ARG A 124 12.90 17.05 -2.55
CA ARG A 124 12.94 15.68 -3.05
C ARG A 124 12.05 14.73 -2.26
N GLN A 125 12.07 14.80 -0.93
CA GLN A 125 11.19 14.00 -0.09
C GLN A 125 9.72 14.31 -0.40
N ALA A 126 9.35 15.59 -0.53
CA ALA A 126 8.00 16.01 -0.88
C ALA A 126 7.55 15.51 -2.28
N ALA A 127 8.48 15.42 -3.25
CA ALA A 127 8.19 14.85 -4.55
C ALA A 127 7.88 13.33 -4.46
N MET A 128 8.63 12.59 -3.63
CA MET A 128 8.36 11.17 -3.36
C MET A 128 7.02 11.00 -2.65
N ASP A 129 6.78 11.75 -1.59
CA ASP A 129 5.54 11.68 -0.81
C ASP A 129 4.31 11.97 -1.70
N ARG A 130 4.44 12.88 -2.68
CA ARG A 130 3.37 13.18 -3.65
C ARG A 130 3.11 12.03 -4.63
N LEU A 131 4.17 11.35 -5.09
CA LEU A 131 4.03 10.18 -5.96
C LEU A 131 3.35 9.03 -5.22
N ASP A 132 3.80 8.75 -4.00
CA ASP A 132 3.23 7.71 -3.14
C ASP A 132 1.74 8.00 -2.86
N ALA A 133 1.40 9.22 -2.47
CA ALA A 133 0.01 9.63 -2.26
C ALA A 133 -0.86 9.48 -3.53
N THR A 134 -0.30 9.76 -4.70
CA THR A 134 -1.01 9.58 -5.99
C THR A 134 -1.23 8.11 -6.29
N ASN A 135 -0.26 7.24 -5.97
CA ASN A 135 -0.40 5.80 -6.15
C ASN A 135 -1.44 5.22 -5.19
N ASP A 136 -1.39 5.60 -3.91
CA ASP A 136 -2.37 5.21 -2.90
C ASP A 136 -3.79 5.62 -3.29
N TYR A 137 -3.96 6.83 -3.82
CA TYR A 137 -5.25 7.29 -4.34
C TYR A 137 -5.78 6.39 -5.46
N LYS A 138 -4.92 6.00 -6.42
CA LYS A 138 -5.30 5.10 -7.52
C LYS A 138 -5.69 3.70 -7.01
N VAL A 139 -4.95 3.17 -6.05
CA VAL A 139 -5.25 1.89 -5.42
C VAL A 139 -6.60 1.94 -4.69
N ASN A 140 -6.85 3.02 -3.95
CA ASN A 140 -8.11 3.22 -3.24
C ASN A 140 -9.30 3.33 -4.20
N LEU A 141 -9.18 4.12 -5.26
CA LEU A 141 -10.22 4.25 -6.29
C LEU A 141 -10.52 2.90 -6.95
N LYS A 142 -9.47 2.11 -7.25
CA LYS A 142 -9.64 0.76 -7.80
C LYS A 142 -10.38 -0.15 -6.83
N ALA A 143 -10.03 -0.12 -5.54
CA ALA A 143 -10.71 -0.90 -4.52
C ALA A 143 -12.19 -0.51 -4.39
N GLU A 144 -12.49 0.79 -4.46
CA GLU A 144 -13.86 1.31 -4.44
C GLU A 144 -14.70 0.78 -5.63
N ILE A 145 -14.16 0.82 -6.84
CA ILE A 145 -14.81 0.26 -8.04
C ILE A 145 -15.02 -1.25 -7.90
N GLU A 146 -14.02 -1.98 -7.38
CA GLU A 146 -14.15 -3.43 -7.16
C GLU A 146 -15.24 -3.75 -6.12
N ILE A 147 -15.37 -2.95 -5.06
CA ILE A 147 -16.43 -3.09 -4.05
C ILE A 147 -17.81 -2.81 -4.67
N MET A 148 -17.94 -1.75 -5.46
CA MET A 148 -19.19 -1.42 -6.15
C MET A 148 -19.61 -2.57 -7.09
N GLY A 149 -18.68 -3.12 -7.86
CA GLY A 149 -18.96 -4.27 -8.73
C GLY A 149 -19.31 -5.57 -7.96
N LEU A 150 -18.81 -5.74 -6.74
CA LEU A 150 -19.23 -6.83 -5.86
C LEU A 150 -20.64 -6.60 -5.30
N HIS A 151 -20.98 -5.36 -4.95
CA HIS A 151 -22.30 -4.99 -4.47
C HIS A 151 -23.37 -5.25 -5.53
N ASP A 152 -23.14 -4.80 -6.77
CA ASP A 152 -24.06 -5.03 -7.89
C ASP A 152 -24.32 -6.52 -8.13
N LYS A 153 -23.28 -7.36 -8.08
CA LYS A 153 -23.44 -8.82 -8.21
C LYS A 153 -24.21 -9.43 -7.05
N LEU A 154 -23.99 -8.95 -5.82
CA LEU A 154 -24.71 -9.41 -4.65
C LEU A 154 -26.20 -9.08 -4.75
N ASP A 155 -26.52 -7.88 -5.22
CA ASP A 155 -27.90 -7.43 -5.42
C ASP A 155 -28.61 -8.19 -6.54
N GLN A 156 -27.91 -8.47 -7.64
CA GLN A 156 -28.41 -9.34 -8.71
C GLN A 156 -28.73 -10.74 -8.17
N LEU A 157 -27.78 -11.37 -7.46
CA LEU A 157 -27.98 -12.69 -6.85
C LEU A 157 -29.15 -12.69 -5.84
N ARG A 158 -29.26 -11.65 -5.01
CA ARG A 158 -30.39 -11.49 -4.08
C ARG A 158 -31.72 -11.39 -4.82
N THR A 159 -31.78 -10.59 -5.88
CA THR A 159 -33.00 -10.37 -6.65
C THR A 159 -33.44 -11.66 -7.34
N ASP A 160 -32.51 -12.39 -7.95
CA ASP A 160 -32.77 -13.69 -8.57
C ASP A 160 -33.28 -14.72 -7.56
N GLN A 161 -32.63 -14.80 -6.38
CA GLN A 161 -33.06 -15.69 -5.30
C GLN A 161 -34.46 -15.33 -4.80
N LEU A 162 -34.74 -14.06 -4.52
CA LEU A 162 -36.06 -13.60 -4.09
C LEU A 162 -37.13 -13.89 -5.15
N GLY A 163 -36.84 -13.64 -6.42
CA GLY A 163 -37.74 -13.98 -7.53
C GLY A 163 -38.05 -15.47 -7.59
N SER A 164 -37.04 -16.33 -7.42
CA SER A 164 -37.23 -17.79 -7.41
C SER A 164 -38.05 -18.28 -6.21
N LEU A 165 -37.90 -17.66 -5.03
CA LEU A 165 -38.66 -18.00 -3.84
C LEU A 165 -40.14 -17.59 -3.98
N LEU A 166 -40.39 -16.38 -4.51
CA LEU A 166 -41.75 -15.91 -4.78
C LEU A 166 -42.47 -16.79 -5.81
N ALA A 167 -41.78 -17.22 -6.87
CA ALA A 167 -42.34 -18.14 -7.87
C ALA A 167 -42.77 -19.48 -7.25
N ARG A 168 -41.93 -20.06 -6.38
CA ARG A 168 -42.25 -21.30 -5.65
C ARG A 168 -43.42 -21.11 -4.69
N GLN A 169 -43.51 -19.96 -3.99
CA GLN A 169 -44.64 -19.66 -3.12
C GLN A 169 -45.95 -19.55 -3.91
N GLN A 170 -45.93 -18.91 -5.09
CA GLN A 170 -47.12 -18.82 -5.93
C GLN A 170 -47.60 -20.19 -6.39
N GLU A 171 -46.68 -21.07 -6.80
CA GLU A 171 -47.01 -22.45 -7.18
C GLU A 171 -47.64 -23.25 -6.02
N GLN A 172 -47.10 -23.09 -4.81
CA GLN A 172 -47.68 -23.71 -3.61
C GLN A 172 -49.09 -23.19 -3.31
N ILE A 173 -49.32 -21.88 -3.43
CA ILE A 173 -50.64 -21.27 -3.23
C ILE A 173 -51.64 -21.78 -4.27
N ASP A 174 -51.25 -21.88 -5.53
CA ASP A 174 -52.10 -22.42 -6.61
C ASP A 174 -52.49 -23.89 -6.37
N LEU A 175 -51.56 -24.72 -5.91
CA LEU A 175 -51.82 -26.11 -5.55
C LEU A 175 -52.80 -26.20 -4.37
N LEU A 176 -52.62 -25.38 -3.34
CA LEU A 176 -53.55 -25.31 -2.21
C LEU A 176 -54.96 -24.89 -2.66
N MET A 177 -55.08 -23.88 -3.53
CA MET A 177 -56.37 -23.46 -4.08
C MET A 177 -57.05 -24.59 -4.86
N LYS A 178 -56.31 -25.33 -5.68
CA LYS A 178 -56.85 -26.50 -6.41
C LYS A 178 -57.33 -27.59 -5.45
N LEU A 179 -56.54 -27.92 -4.42
CA LEU A 179 -56.91 -28.93 -3.42
C LEU A 179 -58.15 -28.54 -2.63
N VAL A 180 -58.26 -27.27 -2.22
CA VAL A 180 -59.45 -26.75 -1.52
C VAL A 180 -60.67 -26.79 -2.43
N ALA A 181 -60.53 -26.38 -3.70
CA ALA A 181 -61.62 -26.45 -4.69
C ALA A 181 -62.08 -27.90 -4.92
N GLU A 182 -61.14 -28.84 -5.11
CA GLU A 182 -61.47 -30.27 -5.22
C GLU A 182 -62.17 -30.81 -3.97
N ASN A 183 -61.72 -30.44 -2.78
CA ASN A 183 -62.32 -30.90 -1.53
C ASN A 183 -63.76 -30.39 -1.39
N ASN A 184 -64.01 -29.12 -1.72
CA ASN A 184 -65.37 -28.56 -1.74
C ASN A 184 -66.27 -29.28 -2.75
N LEU A 185 -65.77 -29.59 -3.95
CA LEU A 185 -66.51 -30.36 -4.96
C LEU A 185 -66.79 -31.82 -4.56
N ARG A 186 -65.92 -32.41 -3.72
CA ARG A 186 -66.14 -33.75 -3.14
C ARG A 186 -67.18 -33.70 -2.01
N ALA A 187 -67.13 -32.67 -1.16
CA ALA A 187 -68.12 -32.46 -0.11
C ALA A 187 -69.53 -32.25 -0.68
N ASP A 188 -69.66 -31.49 -1.77
CA ASP A 188 -70.95 -31.23 -2.43
C ASP A 188 -71.54 -32.48 -3.10
N ARG A 189 -70.69 -33.37 -3.64
CA ARG A 189 -71.11 -34.68 -4.19
C ARG A 189 -71.44 -35.73 -3.13
N GLY A 190 -71.05 -35.51 -1.87
CA GLY A 190 -71.35 -36.39 -0.73
C GLY A 190 -72.55 -35.96 0.11
N GLY A 191 -73.27 -34.90 -0.30
CA GLY A 191 -74.49 -34.44 0.37
C GLY A 191 -75.60 -35.51 0.33
N PRO A 192 -76.38 -35.66 1.42
CA PRO A 192 -77.21 -36.84 1.67
C PRO A 192 -78.24 -37.08 0.57
N ALA A 193 -78.26 -38.32 0.06
CA ALA A 193 -79.40 -38.86 -0.67
C ALA A 193 -80.53 -39.11 0.35
N GLU A 194 -81.44 -38.15 0.48
CA GLU A 194 -82.80 -38.36 1.01
C GLU A 194 -83.83 -38.25 -0.11
#